data_AF-A0A450TEV5-F1
#
_entry.id   AF-A0A450TEV5-F1
#
_cell.length_a   1.000
_cell.length_b   1.000
_cell.length_c   1.000
_cell.angle_alpha   90.00
_cell.angle_beta   90.00
_cell.angle_gamma   90.00
#
_symmetry.space_group_name_H-M   'P 1'
#
loop_
_entity.id
_entity.type
_entity.pdbx_description
1 polymer ?
#
loop_
_entity_poly.entity_id
_entity_poly.type
_entity_poly.pdbx_seq_one_letter_code
_entity_poly.pdbx_strand_id
1 'polypeptide(L)'
;MFFHSKLIDYDQAESLEADPNPFALVTSAHLRTRRTKGDPEARYLAKRALVRPLYRRGWERQRILDLFGVIDWMMRIPDASMIDTVFEEH
;
A
#
# COMPACT_ATOMS: atom_id res chain seq x y z
N MET A 1 -8.21 18.43 -16.39
CA MET A 1 -7.02 17.78 -17.00
C MET A 1 -6.28 17.00 -15.90
N PHE A 2 -6.74 15.78 -15.55
CA PHE A 2 -6.26 15.03 -14.35
C PHE A 2 -5.98 13.53 -14.61
N PHE A 3 -5.86 13.09 -15.86
CA PHE A 3 -5.59 11.67 -16.16
C PHE A 3 -4.10 11.31 -16.19
N HIS A 4 -3.21 12.30 -16.26
CA HIS A 4 -1.77 12.05 -16.42
C HIS A 4 -1.06 11.67 -15.10
N SER A 5 -1.56 12.12 -13.95
CA SER A 5 -0.94 11.78 -12.66
C SER A 5 -1.11 10.31 -12.32
N LYS A 6 -2.32 9.73 -12.49
CA LYS A 6 -2.65 8.34 -12.16
C LYS A 6 -1.86 7.27 -12.94
N LEU A 7 -1.42 7.58 -14.16
CA LEU A 7 -0.72 6.65 -15.04
C LEU A 7 0.77 6.52 -14.69
N ILE A 8 1.45 7.65 -14.46
CA ILE A 8 2.85 7.67 -13.98
C ILE A 8 2.95 6.97 -12.62
N ASP A 9 1.98 7.27 -11.77
CA ASP A 9 1.76 6.67 -10.46
C ASP A 9 1.59 5.14 -10.49
N TYR A 10 1.05 4.57 -11.58
CA TYR A 10 0.84 3.14 -11.75
C TYR A 10 2.14 2.46 -12.24
N ASP A 11 2.75 3.03 -13.27
CA ASP A 11 4.00 2.55 -13.87
C ASP A 11 5.15 2.55 -12.84
N GLN A 12 5.23 3.59 -12.00
CA GLN A 12 6.21 3.65 -10.92
C GLN A 12 5.97 2.61 -9.83
N ALA A 13 4.70 2.33 -9.47
CA ALA A 13 4.38 1.31 -8.48
C ALA A 13 4.67 -0.12 -8.98
N GLU A 14 4.42 -0.39 -10.26
CA GLU A 14 4.69 -1.68 -10.90
C GLU A 14 6.20 -1.92 -11.09
N SER A 15 6.96 -0.87 -11.45
CA SER A 15 8.42 -0.90 -11.52
C SER A 15 9.08 -1.12 -10.15
N LEU A 16 8.58 -0.45 -9.10
CA LEU A 16 9.01 -0.66 -7.71
C LEU A 16 8.63 -2.05 -7.18
N GLU A 17 7.53 -2.63 -7.66
CA GLU A 17 7.21 -4.01 -7.33
C GLU A 17 8.26 -4.95 -7.94
N ALA A 18 8.81 -4.75 -9.13
CA ALA A 18 9.83 -5.66 -9.68
C ALA A 18 11.16 -5.66 -8.89
N ASP A 19 11.46 -4.60 -8.13
CA ASP A 19 12.69 -4.45 -7.36
C ASP A 19 12.70 -5.38 -6.13
N PRO A 20 13.78 -6.15 -5.87
CA PRO A 20 13.94 -6.93 -4.63
C PRO A 20 14.07 -6.07 -3.36
N ASN A 21 14.13 -4.75 -3.49
CA ASN A 21 14.24 -3.80 -2.39
C ASN A 21 12.95 -3.75 -1.54
N PRO A 22 13.00 -4.10 -0.23
CA PRO A 22 11.84 -4.03 0.64
C PRO A 22 11.26 -2.61 0.77
N PHE A 23 12.08 -1.56 0.61
CA PHE A 23 11.61 -0.16 0.64
C PHE A 23 10.74 0.18 -0.56
N ALA A 24 10.98 -0.43 -1.72
CA ALA A 24 10.16 -0.25 -2.92
C ALA A 24 8.74 -0.77 -2.68
N LEU A 25 8.62 -1.94 -2.05
CA LEU A 25 7.33 -2.52 -1.67
C LEU A 25 6.57 -1.66 -0.65
N VAL A 26 7.27 -1.14 0.37
CA VAL A 26 6.69 -0.25 1.39
C VAL A 26 6.23 1.07 0.76
N THR A 27 6.99 1.61 -0.19
CA THR A 27 6.62 2.83 -0.93
C THR A 27 5.37 2.60 -1.79
N SER A 28 5.28 1.47 -2.50
CA SER A 28 4.10 1.07 -3.25
C SER A 28 2.86 0.90 -2.34
N ALA A 29 3.04 0.33 -1.14
CA ALA A 29 1.98 0.24 -0.14
C ALA A 29 1.48 1.62 0.33
N HIS A 30 2.40 2.56 0.56
CA HIS A 30 2.06 3.91 0.96
C HIS A 30 1.24 4.64 -0.12
N LEU A 31 1.69 4.59 -1.38
CA LEU A 31 0.99 5.22 -2.51
C LEU A 31 -0.41 4.63 -2.70
N ARG A 32 -0.55 3.29 -2.63
CA ARG A 32 -1.86 2.62 -2.76
C ARG A 32 -2.80 2.94 -1.62
N THR A 33 -2.28 3.08 -0.40
CA THR A 33 -3.08 3.50 0.78
C THR A 33 -3.70 4.88 0.54
N ARG A 34 -2.92 5.86 0.05
CA ARG A 34 -3.42 7.20 -0.26
C ARG A 34 -4.47 7.20 -1.37
N ARG A 35 -4.31 6.37 -2.41
CA ARG A 35 -5.25 6.29 -3.55
C ARG A 35 -6.56 5.59 -3.22
N THR A 36 -6.58 4.72 -2.20
CA THR A 36 -7.75 3.92 -1.79
C THR A 36 -8.40 4.48 -0.51
N LYS A 37 -8.19 5.77 -0.22
CA LYS A 37 -8.84 6.48 0.90
C LYS A 37 -10.36 6.45 0.69
N GLY A 38 -11.11 6.04 1.71
CA GLY A 38 -12.59 5.96 1.65
C GLY A 38 -13.17 4.84 0.77
N ASP A 39 -12.34 3.94 0.22
CA ASP A 39 -12.80 2.79 -0.58
C ASP A 39 -12.20 1.47 -0.05
N PRO A 40 -12.91 0.77 0.85
CA PRO A 40 -12.46 -0.48 1.44
C PRO A 40 -12.25 -1.61 0.43
N GLU A 41 -13.05 -1.67 -0.64
CA GLU A 41 -12.95 -2.71 -1.66
C GLU A 41 -11.69 -2.51 -2.51
N ALA A 42 -11.47 -1.28 -3.01
CA ALA A 42 -10.26 -0.95 -3.75
C ALA A 42 -9.00 -1.15 -2.88
N ARG A 43 -9.08 -0.84 -1.57
CA ARG A 43 -8.00 -1.09 -0.62
C ARG A 43 -7.68 -2.57 -0.45
N TYR A 44 -8.70 -3.42 -0.35
CA TYR A 44 -8.54 -4.88 -0.30
C TYR A 44 -7.88 -5.41 -1.58
N LEU A 45 -8.34 -4.98 -2.76
CA LEU A 45 -7.75 -5.38 -4.04
C LEU A 45 -6.29 -4.95 -4.16
N ALA A 46 -5.98 -3.71 -3.77
CA ALA A 46 -4.63 -3.15 -3.77
C ALA A 46 -3.67 -3.94 -2.85
N LYS A 47 -4.13 -4.30 -1.65
CA LYS A 47 -3.36 -5.13 -0.72
C LYS A 47 -3.09 -6.52 -1.28
N ARG A 48 -4.11 -7.14 -1.88
CA ARG A 48 -3.97 -8.47 -2.50
C ARG A 48 -2.95 -8.45 -3.64
N ALA A 49 -2.90 -7.36 -4.41
CA ALA A 49 -1.93 -7.16 -5.47
C ALA A 49 -0.49 -7.01 -4.94
N LEU A 50 -0.28 -6.34 -3.79
CA LEU A 50 1.05 -6.23 -3.14
C LEU A 50 1.52 -7.55 -2.52
N VAL A 51 0.60 -8.32 -1.94
CA VAL A 51 0.94 -9.52 -1.15
C VAL A 51 1.17 -10.74 -2.03
N ARG A 52 0.43 -10.91 -3.13
CA ARG A 52 0.57 -12.08 -4.02
C ARG A 52 2.02 -12.30 -4.54
N PRO A 53 2.75 -11.26 -4.99
CA PRO A 53 4.12 -11.40 -5.45
C PRO A 53 5.13 -11.75 -4.35
N LEU A 54 4.86 -11.43 -3.08
CA LEU A 54 5.78 -11.71 -1.96
C LEU A 54 6.14 -13.20 -1.87
N TYR A 55 5.16 -14.06 -2.09
CA TYR A 55 5.32 -15.51 -2.03
C TYR A 55 6.07 -16.10 -3.23
N ARG A 56 6.33 -15.30 -4.28
CA ARG A 56 6.96 -15.77 -5.53
C ARG A 56 8.47 -15.49 -5.61
N ARG A 57 9.04 -14.75 -4.66
CA ARG A 57 10.43 -14.23 -4.75
C ARG A 57 11.51 -15.10 -4.14
N GLY A 58 11.18 -16.29 -3.65
CA GLY A 58 12.14 -17.17 -2.97
C GLY A 58 12.72 -16.59 -1.69
N TRP A 59 12.06 -15.56 -1.11
CA TRP A 59 12.46 -15.00 0.18
C TRP A 59 12.15 -15.98 1.31
N GLU A 60 12.97 -15.93 2.37
CA GLU A 60 12.72 -16.70 3.56
C GLU A 60 11.36 -16.35 4.19
N ARG A 61 10.76 -17.35 4.86
CA ARG A 61 9.42 -17.22 5.43
C ARG A 61 9.30 -16.03 6.39
N GLN A 62 10.31 -15.81 7.24
CA GLN A 62 10.28 -14.74 8.23
C GLN A 62 10.23 -13.36 7.55
N ARG A 63 11.07 -13.14 6.54
CA ARG A 63 11.08 -11.91 5.74
C ARG A 63 9.73 -11.63 5.07
N ILE A 64 9.06 -12.67 4.56
CA ILE A 64 7.71 -12.52 3.97
C ILE A 64 6.71 -12.07 5.04
N LEU A 65 6.74 -12.66 6.24
CA LEU A 65 5.85 -12.31 7.33
C LEU A 65 6.08 -10.90 7.84
N ASP A 66 7.34 -10.48 7.98
CA ASP A 66 7.70 -9.15 8.45
C ASP A 66 7.18 -8.08 7.48
N LEU A 67 7.42 -8.26 6.17
CA LEU A 67 6.93 -7.34 5.14
C LEU A 67 5.41 -7.34 5.02
N PHE A 68 4.78 -8.51 5.14
CA PHE A 68 3.33 -8.61 5.19
C PHE A 68 2.76 -7.81 6.38
N GLY A 69 3.35 -7.93 7.56
CA GLY A 69 2.94 -7.19 8.75
C GLY A 69 3.04 -5.67 8.58
N VAL A 70 4.12 -5.19 7.96
CA VAL A 70 4.29 -3.76 7.65
C VAL A 70 3.23 -3.27 6.67
N ILE A 71 2.96 -4.02 5.59
CA ILE A 71 1.93 -3.66 4.60
C ILE A 71 0.52 -3.70 5.22
N ASP A 72 0.23 -4.74 6.01
CA ASP A 72 -1.04 -4.89 6.71
C ASP A 72 -1.29 -3.71 7.63
N TRP A 73 -0.33 -3.39 8.51
CA TRP A 73 -0.43 -2.27 9.43
C TRP A 73 -0.63 -0.95 8.69
N MET A 74 0.17 -0.67 7.66
CA MET A 74 0.11 0.57 6.89
C MET A 74 -1.25 0.75 6.19
N MET A 75 -1.79 -0.31 5.59
CA MET A 75 -3.06 -0.24 4.87
C MET A 75 -4.27 -0.34 5.80
N ARG A 76 -4.12 -0.88 7.01
CA ARG A 76 -5.19 -1.00 8.02
C ARG A 76 -5.45 0.30 8.78
N ILE A 77 -4.58 1.32 8.67
CA ILE A 77 -4.77 2.58 9.38
C ILE A 77 -6.19 3.10 9.09
N PRO A 78 -7.07 3.16 10.12
CA PRO A 78 -8.40 3.74 9.96
C PRO A 78 -8.17 5.16 9.48
N ASP A 79 -8.93 5.57 8.47
CA ASP A 79 -8.71 6.84 7.78
C ASP A 79 -8.44 7.94 8.81
N ALA A 80 -7.36 8.69 8.63
CA ALA A 80 -7.06 9.85 9.49
C ALA A 80 -8.24 10.86 9.55
N SER A 81 -9.25 10.73 8.69
CA SER A 81 -10.52 11.45 8.83
C SER A 81 -11.30 11.10 10.10
N MET A 82 -11.05 9.93 10.72
CA MET A 82 -11.58 9.58 12.04
C MET A 82 -10.74 10.17 13.18
N ILE A 83 -9.52 10.62 12.88
CA ILE A 83 -8.68 11.37 13.82
C ILE A 83 -9.08 12.85 13.77
N ASP A 84 -9.36 13.40 12.58
CA ASP A 84 -9.82 14.78 12.41
C ASP A 84 -11.18 15.04 13.11
N THR A 85 -12.08 14.05 13.21
CA THR A 85 -13.36 14.20 13.95
C THR A 85 -13.18 14.24 15.47
N VAL A 86 -12.03 13.80 16.00
CA VAL A 86 -11.79 13.70 17.45
C VAL A 86 -11.05 14.94 17.98
N PHE A 87 -10.50 15.77 17.10
CA PHE A 87 -9.77 17.00 17.46
C PHE A 87 -10.50 18.31 17.14
N GLU A 88 -11.73 18.27 16.60
CA GLU A 88 -12.56 19.47 16.35
C GLU A 88 -13.52 19.84 17.50
N GLU A 89 -13.61 19.03 18.56
CA GLU A 89 -14.27 19.45 19.81
C GLU A 89 -13.23 19.89 20.83
N HIS A 90 -12.60 21.06 20.63
CA HIS A 90 -12.10 21.96 21.71
C HIS A 90 -11.64 23.31 21.14
#